data_AF-A0A7U0LD93-F1
#
_entry.id   AF-A0A7U0LD93-F1
#
_cell.length_a   1.000
_cell.length_b   1.000
_cell.length_c   1.000
_cell.angle_alpha   90.00
_cell.angle_beta   90.00
_cell.angle_gamma   90.00
#
_symmetry.space_group_name_H-M   'P 1'
#
loop_
_entity.id
_entity.type
_entity.pdbx_description
1 polymer ?
#
loop_
_entity_poly.entity_id
_entity_poly.type
_entity_poly.pdbx_seq_one_letter_code
_entity_poly.pdbx_strand_id
1 'polypeptide(L)'
;GKLGANAILGVSLAVCKAGAEHKNLPLYQYIANLAGNSKIILPVPAFNVINGGSHAGNKLAMQEFMILPTGASTFTEAMKMGTEVYHHLKNVIKSKFGLDATSVGDEGGFAPNILNNKDALELIKSAIEKAGYTGKIEIGMDVAASEFFKDGKYDLDFKNPNSN
;
A
#
# COMPACT_ATOMS: atom_id res chain seq x y z
N GLY A 1 7.00 14.81 -23.96
CA GLY A 1 8.00 15.74 -23.40
C GLY A 1 9.34 15.53 -24.08
N LYS A 2 10.11 16.59 -24.35
CA LYS A 2 11.32 16.55 -25.20
C LYS A 2 12.47 15.67 -24.68
N LEU A 3 12.58 15.50 -23.35
CA LEU A 3 13.70 14.79 -22.70
C LEU A 3 13.28 13.57 -21.86
N GLY A 4 11.97 13.37 -21.65
CA GLY A 4 11.46 12.33 -20.75
C GLY A 4 11.53 12.71 -19.27
N ALA A 5 10.44 12.44 -18.53
CA ALA A 5 10.38 12.76 -17.09
C ALA A 5 11.35 11.90 -16.26
N ASN A 6 11.55 10.65 -16.65
CA ASN A 6 12.48 9.71 -16.03
C ASN A 6 13.95 10.18 -16.10
N ALA A 7 14.39 10.75 -17.22
CA ALA A 7 15.73 11.29 -17.35
C ALA A 7 15.95 12.52 -16.44
N ILE A 8 15.00 13.47 -16.48
CA ILE A 8 15.06 14.70 -15.66
C ILE A 8 15.00 14.34 -14.17
N LEU A 9 14.10 13.43 -13.78
CA LEU A 9 13.93 13.01 -12.38
C LEU A 9 15.20 12.36 -11.83
N GLY A 10 15.86 11.50 -12.62
CA GLY A 10 17.13 10.88 -12.22
C GLY A 10 18.20 11.90 -11.86
N VAL A 11 18.41 12.90 -12.74
CA VAL A 11 19.36 14.00 -12.49
C VAL A 11 18.93 14.83 -11.28
N SER A 12 17.65 15.17 -11.18
CA SER A 12 17.11 15.97 -10.05
C SER A 12 17.34 15.30 -8.70
N LEU A 13 17.10 13.98 -8.59
CA LEU A 13 17.31 13.23 -7.36
C LEU A 13 18.80 13.10 -7.02
N ALA A 14 19.67 12.93 -8.03
CA ALA A 14 21.12 12.87 -7.84
C ALA A 14 21.68 14.20 -7.32
N VAL A 15 21.24 15.33 -7.89
CA VAL A 15 21.61 16.68 -7.43
C VAL A 15 21.16 16.89 -5.97
N CYS A 16 19.95 16.47 -5.61
CA CYS A 16 19.46 16.58 -4.24
C CYS A 16 20.34 15.81 -3.24
N LYS A 17 20.72 14.57 -3.57
CA LYS A 17 21.62 13.75 -2.74
C LYS A 17 23.01 14.36 -2.60
N ALA A 18 23.59 14.82 -3.72
CA ALA A 18 24.90 15.49 -3.71
C ALA A 18 24.88 16.80 -2.91
N GLY A 19 23.78 17.55 -2.99
CA GLY A 19 23.56 18.77 -2.21
C GLY A 19 23.51 18.50 -0.70
N ALA A 20 22.83 17.43 -0.28
CA ALA A 20 22.81 17.00 1.11
C ALA A 20 24.21 16.65 1.64
N GLU A 21 24.96 15.84 0.88
CA GLU A 21 26.33 15.43 1.22
C GLU A 21 27.28 16.63 1.28
N HIS A 22 27.22 17.53 0.30
CA HIS A 22 28.02 18.76 0.29
C HIS A 22 27.75 19.66 1.50
N LYS A 23 26.52 19.65 2.02
CA LYS A 23 26.13 20.37 3.24
C LYS A 23 26.37 19.57 4.52
N ASN A 24 26.87 18.35 4.43
CA ASN A 24 27.02 17.40 5.55
C ASN A 24 25.71 17.23 6.35
N LEU A 25 24.59 17.12 5.63
CA LEU A 25 23.26 16.93 6.20
C LEU A 25 22.70 15.55 5.78
N PRO A 26 21.96 14.86 6.66
CA PRO A 26 21.13 13.74 6.22
C PRO A 26 20.15 14.19 5.12
N LEU A 27 19.88 13.31 4.14
CA LEU A 27 19.04 13.65 2.98
C LEU A 27 17.66 14.21 3.38
N TYR A 28 17.00 13.62 4.38
CA TYR A 28 15.68 14.10 4.84
C TYR A 28 15.74 15.53 5.38
N GLN A 29 16.84 15.90 6.06
CA GLN A 29 17.02 17.25 6.62
C GLN A 29 17.30 18.25 5.51
N TYR A 30 18.08 17.87 4.51
CA TYR A 30 18.33 18.69 3.33
C TYR A 30 17.02 18.96 2.56
N ILE A 31 16.20 17.93 2.34
CA ILE A 31 14.88 18.07 1.71
C ILE A 31 13.97 18.98 2.55
N ALA A 32 13.95 18.83 3.87
CA ALA A 32 13.17 19.69 4.75
C ALA A 32 13.58 21.17 4.63
N ASN A 33 14.88 21.45 4.57
CA ASN A 33 15.39 22.80 4.35
C ASN A 33 14.96 23.37 2.99
N LEU A 34 15.02 22.57 1.91
CA LEU A 34 14.55 22.99 0.58
C LEU A 34 13.05 23.30 0.56
N ALA A 35 12.26 22.54 1.32
CA ALA A 35 10.82 22.70 1.43
C ALA A 35 10.38 23.78 2.45
N GLY A 36 11.31 24.41 3.17
CA GLY A 36 10.99 25.38 4.22
C GLY A 36 10.40 24.76 5.50
N ASN A 37 10.59 23.45 5.72
CA ASN A 37 10.07 22.72 6.86
C ASN A 37 11.05 22.77 8.04
N SER A 38 10.63 23.37 9.16
CA SER A 38 11.42 23.45 10.39
C SER A 38 11.27 22.24 11.31
N LYS A 39 10.21 21.45 11.13
CA LYS A 39 9.90 20.27 11.95
C LYS A 39 9.84 19.01 11.09
N ILE A 40 10.64 18.02 11.45
CA ILE A 40 10.58 16.68 10.84
C ILE A 40 9.48 15.87 11.52
N ILE A 41 8.69 15.18 10.73
CA ILE A 41 7.61 14.29 11.17
C ILE A 41 7.86 12.92 10.55
N LEU A 42 7.82 11.87 11.38
CA LEU A 42 7.78 10.50 10.86
C LEU A 42 6.33 10.18 10.45
N PRO A 43 6.12 9.60 9.25
CA PRO A 43 4.78 9.35 8.74
C PRO A 43 4.13 8.14 9.41
N VAL A 44 2.80 8.05 9.38
CA VAL A 44 2.11 6.77 9.56
C VAL A 44 2.34 5.95 8.28
N PRO A 45 2.93 4.75 8.36
CA PRO A 45 3.06 3.90 7.18
C PRO A 45 1.68 3.34 6.78
N ALA A 46 1.40 3.40 5.47
CA ALA A 46 0.27 2.70 4.87
C ALA A 46 0.80 1.45 4.15
N PHE A 47 0.54 0.28 4.72
CA PHE A 47 1.04 -0.98 4.18
C PHE A 47 -0.01 -1.61 3.29
N ASN A 48 0.25 -1.74 1.99
CA ASN A 48 -0.62 -2.50 1.10
C ASN A 48 -0.49 -4.00 1.42
N VAL A 49 -1.55 -4.60 1.99
CA VAL A 49 -1.51 -5.97 2.52
C VAL A 49 -2.40 -6.95 1.75
N ILE A 50 -3.34 -6.45 0.94
CA ILE A 50 -4.07 -7.23 -0.05
C ILE A 50 -4.03 -6.48 -1.39
N ASN A 51 -3.51 -7.12 -2.42
CA ASN A 51 -3.49 -6.59 -3.78
C ASN A 51 -4.72 -7.05 -4.57
N GLY A 52 -5.29 -6.13 -5.34
CA GLY A 52 -6.29 -6.38 -6.37
C GLY A 52 -5.98 -5.54 -7.61
N GLY A 53 -7.00 -5.22 -8.40
CA GLY A 53 -6.87 -4.34 -9.57
C GLY A 53 -5.77 -4.80 -10.52
N SER A 54 -5.10 -3.86 -11.18
CA SER A 54 -4.03 -4.18 -12.15
C SER A 54 -2.78 -4.81 -11.51
N HIS A 55 -2.65 -4.80 -10.18
CA HIS A 55 -1.48 -5.28 -9.42
C HIS A 55 -1.60 -6.76 -8.98
N ALA A 56 -2.69 -7.45 -9.33
CA ALA A 56 -2.88 -8.86 -8.98
C ALA A 56 -3.72 -9.64 -10.01
N GLY A 57 -3.38 -10.92 -10.19
CA GLY A 57 -4.11 -11.85 -11.05
C GLY A 57 -5.44 -12.38 -10.49
N ASN A 58 -5.91 -11.85 -9.35
CA ASN A 58 -7.21 -12.21 -8.78
C ASN A 58 -8.36 -11.43 -9.45
N LYS A 59 -9.61 -11.73 -9.07
CA LYS A 59 -10.80 -11.05 -9.61
C LYS A 59 -11.12 -9.71 -8.96
N LEU A 60 -10.36 -9.31 -7.95
CA LEU A 60 -10.72 -8.17 -7.13
C LEU A 60 -10.47 -6.87 -7.90
N ALA A 61 -11.46 -5.97 -7.92
CA ALA A 61 -11.41 -4.77 -8.75
C ALA A 61 -10.54 -3.66 -8.16
N MET A 62 -10.67 -3.40 -6.86
CA MET A 62 -9.93 -2.32 -6.18
C MET A 62 -8.45 -2.71 -6.02
N GLN A 63 -7.54 -1.76 -6.14
CA GLN A 63 -6.13 -2.07 -6.32
C GLN A 63 -5.40 -2.40 -5.02
N GLU A 64 -5.65 -1.63 -3.96
CA GLU A 64 -4.89 -1.72 -2.72
C GLU A 64 -5.79 -1.67 -1.50
N PHE A 65 -5.54 -2.56 -0.55
CA PHE A 65 -6.15 -2.55 0.76
C PHE A 65 -5.05 -2.44 1.79
N MET A 66 -4.95 -1.25 2.37
CA MET A 66 -3.86 -0.86 3.24
C MET A 66 -4.24 -0.91 4.70
N ILE A 67 -3.28 -1.25 5.56
CA ILE A 67 -3.37 -1.02 7.00
C ILE A 67 -2.51 0.16 7.42
N LEU A 68 -3.03 1.00 8.31
CA LEU A 68 -2.41 2.22 8.80
C LEU A 68 -2.37 2.18 10.34
N PRO A 69 -1.21 1.89 10.96
CA PRO A 69 -1.06 1.85 12.42
C PRO A 69 -1.06 3.25 13.07
N THR A 70 -2.18 3.95 13.00
CA THR A 70 -2.36 5.31 13.53
C THR A 70 -2.30 5.39 15.05
N GLY A 71 -2.56 4.28 15.75
CA GLY A 71 -2.48 4.17 17.20
C GLY A 71 -1.09 3.89 17.76
N ALA A 72 -0.06 3.80 16.91
CA ALA A 72 1.32 3.64 17.33
C ALA A 72 1.92 4.96 17.85
N SER A 73 2.73 4.89 18.90
CA SER A 73 3.42 6.06 19.47
C SER A 73 4.74 6.39 18.78
N THR A 74 5.28 5.45 18.00
CA THR A 74 6.53 5.62 17.24
C THR A 74 6.45 4.92 15.88
N PHE A 75 7.27 5.35 14.93
CA PHE A 75 7.38 4.66 13.64
C PHE A 75 7.82 3.19 13.79
N THR A 76 8.73 2.90 14.74
CA THR A 76 9.17 1.53 15.04
C THR A 76 8.00 0.66 15.53
N GLU A 77 7.15 1.20 16.40
CA GLU A 77 5.93 0.51 16.84
C GLU A 77 4.95 0.32 15.67
N ALA A 78 4.78 1.32 14.81
CA ALA A 78 3.93 1.21 13.62
C ALA A 78 4.43 0.09 12.68
N MET A 79 5.74 0.00 12.46
CA MET A 79 6.34 -1.09 11.67
C MET A 79 6.09 -2.47 12.29
N LYS A 80 6.21 -2.58 13.62
CA LYS A 80 5.91 -3.82 14.35
C LYS A 80 4.44 -4.21 14.17
N MET A 81 3.52 -3.28 14.42
CA MET A 81 2.07 -3.48 14.27
C MET A 81 1.72 -3.94 12.85
N GLY A 82 2.23 -3.23 11.82
CA GLY A 82 1.99 -3.60 10.43
C GLY A 82 2.51 -4.99 10.07
N THR A 83 3.73 -5.32 10.51
CA THR A 83 4.37 -6.62 10.26
C THR A 83 3.60 -7.78 10.91
N GLU A 84 3.20 -7.61 12.17
CA GLU A 84 2.44 -8.64 12.89
C GLU A 84 1.06 -8.87 12.24
N VAL A 85 0.33 -7.80 11.91
CA VAL A 85 -0.94 -7.92 11.18
C VAL A 85 -0.76 -8.59 9.84
N TYR A 86 0.28 -8.26 9.07
CA TYR A 86 0.57 -8.91 7.80
C TYR A 86 0.77 -10.43 7.95
N HIS A 87 1.52 -10.88 8.97
CA HIS A 87 1.69 -12.32 9.24
C HIS A 87 0.41 -13.01 9.74
N HIS A 88 -0.39 -12.32 10.56
CA HIS A 88 -1.70 -12.83 10.95
C HIS A 88 -2.65 -12.93 9.76
N LEU A 89 -2.63 -11.95 8.85
CA LEU A 89 -3.41 -11.94 7.62
C LEU A 89 -3.04 -13.13 6.73
N LYS A 90 -1.74 -13.42 6.57
CA LYS A 90 -1.28 -14.62 5.86
C LYS A 90 -1.95 -15.89 6.38
N ASN A 91 -2.01 -16.03 7.70
CA ASN A 91 -2.61 -17.20 8.35
C ASN A 91 -4.14 -17.22 8.15
N VAL A 92 -4.82 -16.08 8.27
CA VAL A 92 -6.27 -15.96 7.99
C VAL A 92 -6.59 -16.38 6.56
N ILE A 93 -5.83 -15.87 5.59
CA ILE A 93 -5.99 -16.21 4.17
C ILE A 93 -5.72 -17.69 3.93
N LYS A 94 -4.60 -18.22 4.45
CA LYS A 94 -4.25 -19.64 4.34
C LYS A 94 -5.34 -20.56 4.88
N SER A 95 -5.90 -20.23 6.04
CA SER A 95 -6.96 -21.03 6.66
C SER A 95 -8.26 -21.02 5.86
N LYS A 96 -8.59 -19.91 5.19
CA LYS A 96 -9.87 -19.77 4.47
C LYS A 96 -9.81 -20.23 3.01
N PHE A 97 -8.68 -20.03 2.35
CA PHE A 97 -8.54 -20.22 0.89
C PHE A 97 -7.42 -21.20 0.49
N GLY A 98 -6.68 -21.75 1.46
CA GLY A 98 -5.57 -22.65 1.22
C GLY A 98 -4.23 -21.94 1.04
N LEU A 99 -3.16 -22.74 0.91
CA LEU A 99 -1.78 -22.25 0.86
C LEU A 99 -1.52 -21.36 -0.37
N ASP A 100 -2.07 -21.72 -1.51
CA ASP A 100 -1.81 -21.07 -2.80
C ASP A 100 -2.27 -19.60 -2.81
N ALA A 101 -3.31 -19.28 -2.01
CA ALA A 101 -3.84 -17.92 -1.83
C ALA A 101 -2.91 -16.98 -1.04
N THR A 102 -1.78 -17.48 -0.51
CA THR A 102 -0.78 -16.67 0.21
C THR A 102 0.40 -16.22 -0.65
N SER A 103 0.30 -16.40 -1.97
CA SER A 103 1.18 -15.74 -2.93
C SER A 103 1.02 -14.23 -2.86
N VAL A 104 2.10 -13.50 -3.17
CA VAL A 104 2.13 -12.04 -3.09
C VAL A 104 2.04 -11.41 -4.47
N GLY A 105 1.44 -10.22 -4.55
CA GLY A 105 1.43 -9.37 -5.75
C GLY A 105 2.69 -8.52 -5.86
N ASP A 106 2.66 -7.54 -6.77
CA ASP A 106 3.82 -6.71 -7.13
C ASP A 106 4.38 -5.90 -5.94
N GLU A 107 3.51 -5.54 -4.98
CA GLU A 107 3.87 -4.72 -3.81
C GLU A 107 4.05 -5.53 -2.52
N GLY A 108 4.01 -6.86 -2.60
CA GLY A 108 4.19 -7.75 -1.45
C GLY A 108 2.93 -8.03 -0.61
N GLY A 109 1.80 -7.37 -0.90
CA GLY A 109 0.49 -7.75 -0.36
C GLY A 109 0.03 -9.11 -0.88
N PHE A 110 -0.91 -9.76 -0.19
CA PHE A 110 -1.45 -11.05 -0.64
C PHE A 110 -2.45 -10.88 -1.79
N ALA A 111 -2.53 -11.87 -2.68
CA ALA A 111 -3.46 -11.87 -3.80
C ALA A 111 -4.47 -13.03 -3.71
N PRO A 112 -5.31 -13.11 -2.66
CA PRO A 112 -6.34 -14.15 -2.56
C PRO A 112 -7.33 -14.03 -3.72
N ASN A 113 -7.84 -15.17 -4.20
CA ASN A 113 -8.81 -15.20 -5.30
C ASN A 113 -10.22 -14.88 -4.81
N ILE A 114 -10.44 -13.61 -4.45
CA ILE A 114 -11.73 -13.06 -4.02
C ILE A 114 -12.24 -12.05 -5.06
N LEU A 115 -13.57 -11.97 -5.20
CA LEU A 115 -14.22 -11.02 -6.12
C LEU A 115 -14.76 -9.80 -5.35
N ASN A 116 -15.34 -10.01 -4.17
CA ASN A 116 -15.99 -8.96 -3.40
C ASN A 116 -14.97 -8.16 -2.57
N ASN A 117 -14.87 -6.85 -2.80
CA ASN A 117 -14.01 -5.95 -2.05
C ASN A 117 -14.30 -5.97 -0.53
N LYS A 118 -15.55 -6.25 -0.12
CA LYS A 118 -15.91 -6.40 1.29
C LYS A 118 -15.19 -7.59 1.95
N ASP A 119 -14.97 -8.68 1.21
CA ASP A 119 -14.28 -9.84 1.76
C ASP A 119 -12.82 -9.51 2.10
N ALA A 120 -12.16 -8.66 1.32
CA ALA A 120 -10.81 -8.16 1.62
C ALA A 120 -10.79 -7.37 2.95
N LEU A 121 -11.76 -6.48 3.15
CA LEU A 121 -11.90 -5.70 4.38
C LEU A 121 -12.15 -6.59 5.60
N GLU A 122 -13.01 -7.60 5.49
CA GLU A 122 -13.28 -8.54 6.59
C GLU A 122 -12.05 -9.40 6.93
N LEU A 123 -11.25 -9.80 5.92
CA LEU A 123 -9.98 -10.51 6.16
C LEU A 123 -8.99 -9.64 6.94
N ILE A 124 -8.84 -8.38 6.55
CA ILE A 124 -7.96 -7.42 7.22
C ILE A 124 -8.44 -7.16 8.64
N LYS A 125 -9.75 -6.94 8.83
CA LYS A 125 -10.34 -6.74 10.17
C LYS A 125 -10.09 -7.94 11.09
N SER A 126 -10.27 -9.17 10.58
CA SER A 126 -9.96 -10.38 11.34
C SER A 126 -8.46 -10.50 11.67
N ALA A 127 -7.58 -10.09 10.77
CA ALA A 127 -6.13 -10.07 11.02
C ALA A 127 -5.73 -9.05 12.09
N ILE A 128 -6.29 -7.84 12.04
CA ILE A 128 -6.09 -6.78 13.05
C ILE A 128 -6.54 -7.28 14.43
N GLU A 129 -7.72 -7.90 14.50
CA GLU A 129 -8.26 -8.47 15.74
C GLU A 129 -7.35 -9.57 16.31
N LYS A 130 -6.96 -10.53 15.46
CA LYS A 130 -6.07 -11.64 15.87
C LYS A 130 -4.68 -11.19 16.30
N ALA A 131 -4.19 -10.08 15.75
CA ALA A 131 -2.93 -9.47 16.16
C ALA A 131 -3.06 -8.63 17.45
N GLY A 132 -4.28 -8.41 17.96
CA GLY A 132 -4.51 -7.64 19.19
C GLY A 132 -4.45 -6.13 19.02
N TYR A 133 -4.65 -5.62 17.79
CA TYR A 133 -4.51 -4.19 17.45
C TYR A 133 -5.83 -3.50 17.08
N THR A 134 -6.97 -4.07 17.46
CA THR A 134 -8.29 -3.44 17.26
C THR A 134 -8.32 -2.02 17.83
N GLY A 135 -8.75 -1.05 17.01
CA GLY A 135 -8.80 0.37 17.38
C GLY A 135 -7.44 1.10 17.37
N LYS A 136 -6.35 0.43 16.96
CA LYS A 136 -5.03 1.04 16.78
C LYS A 136 -4.56 1.05 15.32
N ILE A 137 -5.29 0.38 14.44
CA ILE A 137 -4.99 0.27 13.02
C ILE A 137 -6.25 0.63 12.23
N GLU A 138 -6.11 1.63 11.37
CA GLU A 138 -7.13 2.02 10.40
C GLU A 138 -6.89 1.31 9.06
N ILE A 139 -7.92 1.28 8.21
CA ILE A 139 -7.83 0.74 6.86
C ILE A 139 -7.89 1.87 5.85
N GLY A 140 -6.96 1.86 4.90
CA GLY A 140 -6.93 2.75 3.73
C GLY A 140 -7.13 1.94 2.46
N MET A 141 -7.56 2.60 1.39
CA MET A 141 -7.81 1.92 0.11
C MET A 141 -7.31 2.79 -1.04
N ASP A 142 -6.61 2.17 -1.99
CA ASP A 142 -6.53 2.71 -3.34
C ASP A 142 -7.51 1.93 -4.22
N VAL A 143 -8.55 2.63 -4.64
CA VAL A 143 -9.58 2.07 -5.51
C VAL A 143 -9.07 1.98 -6.95
N ALA A 144 -8.18 2.88 -7.38
CA ALA A 144 -7.73 3.02 -8.77
C ALA A 144 -8.89 3.01 -9.78
N ALA A 145 -9.98 3.70 -9.46
CA ALA A 145 -11.27 3.55 -10.16
C ALA A 145 -11.23 3.85 -11.66
N SER A 146 -10.22 4.60 -12.11
CA SER A 146 -9.98 4.85 -13.54
C SER A 146 -9.68 3.58 -14.33
N GLU A 147 -9.09 2.56 -13.72
CA GLU A 147 -8.74 1.28 -14.36
C GLU A 147 -9.98 0.48 -14.79
N PHE A 148 -11.11 0.74 -14.16
CA PHE A 148 -12.38 0.06 -14.42
C PHE A 148 -13.54 1.04 -14.65
N PHE A 149 -13.22 2.28 -15.02
CA PHE A 149 -14.21 3.22 -15.49
C PHE A 149 -14.46 2.99 -16.98
N LYS A 150 -15.71 2.69 -17.33
CA LYS A 150 -16.14 2.38 -18.70
C LYS A 150 -17.51 2.99 -18.95
N ASP A 151 -17.64 3.73 -20.05
CA ASP A 151 -18.91 4.29 -20.54
C ASP A 151 -19.74 5.04 -19.50
N GLY A 152 -19.08 5.86 -18.67
CA GLY A 152 -19.74 6.66 -17.63
C GLY A 152 -20.11 5.87 -16.37
N LYS A 153 -19.70 4.60 -16.26
CA LYS A 153 -19.97 3.70 -15.13
C LYS A 153 -18.67 3.03 -14.66
N TYR A 154 -18.76 2.28 -13.56
CA TYR A 154 -17.66 1.52 -12.99
C TYR A 154 -17.96 0.02 -13.06
N ASP A 155 -17.04 -0.73 -13.65
CA ASP A 155 -17.14 -2.17 -13.84
C ASP A 155 -16.30 -2.93 -12.81
N LEU A 156 -16.95 -3.42 -11.76
CA LEU A 156 -16.27 -4.15 -10.68
C LEU A 156 -15.86 -5.59 -11.08
N ASP A 157 -16.06 -6.00 -12.33
CA ASP A 157 -15.58 -7.27 -12.89
C ASP A 157 -14.74 -7.04 -14.17
N PHE A 158 -14.08 -5.88 -14.31
CA PHE A 158 -13.37 -5.46 -15.54
C PHE A 158 -12.31 -6.43 -16.10
N LYS A 159 -11.84 -7.38 -15.27
CA LYS A 159 -10.89 -8.43 -15.67
C LYS A 159 -11.58 -9.58 -16.41
N ASN A 160 -12.91 -9.67 -16.36
CA ASN A 160 -13.71 -10.60 -17.12
C ASN A 160 -13.87 -10.05 -18.56
N PRO A 161 -13.43 -10.77 -19.60
CA PRO A 161 -13.58 -10.32 -20.98
C PRO A 161 -15.05 -10.15 -21.42
N ASN A 162 -15.99 -10.75 -20.69
CA ASN A 162 -17.43 -10.65 -20.94
C ASN A 162 -18.13 -9.61 -20.05
N SER A 163 -17.37 -8.78 -19.34
CA SER A 163 -17.92 -7.68 -18.53
C SER A 163 -18.51 -6.59 -19.43
N ASN A 164 -19.59 -5.97 -18.94
CA ASN A 164 -20.40 -5.01 -19.70
C ASN A 164 -19.72 -3.64 -19.78
#